data_AF-A0A918ZHL3-F1
#
_entry.id   AF-A0A918ZHL3-F1
#
_cell.length_a   1.000
_cell.length_b   1.000
_cell.length_c   1.000
_cell.angle_alpha   90.00
_cell.angle_beta   90.00
_cell.angle_gamma   90.00
#
_symmetry.space_group_name_H-M   'P 1'
#
loop_
_entity.id
_entity.type
_entity.pdbx_description
1 polymer ?
#
loop_
_entity_poly.entity_id
_entity_poly.type
_entity_poly.pdbx_seq_one_letter_code
_entity_poly.pdbx_strand_id
1 'polypeptide(L)'
;MVVVFVLGALLALTAVVAANWYVWRRLFRDTTAGPGRPRRAGALLIAGGWALAVAALVAERAGAPFWLQRTLAWPGFLWLALSIYLLLALLAGEAVRPALRRLTARRSGAVRTGNGISPGEGDAISPDEGDAPSVEESVGEPATAHVASPAPLTTTTTGAPAVSAALTSAPAPASVLSPTRRLFISRVLAAAAATAAVGTVGYGTYGVLRGPGVKRVTVPLGKLPRAADGFRIAVVSDIHLGPILGRGFAQKVVDTVNATQPDLIAVVGDLVDGSVKDLGPAAAPLAQLRARHGAYFVTGNHEYFSGARQWVEEVRRLGLHPLENARTELPGFDLAGVNDVQGESQGQGPDFDRALGDRDPLRACVLLAHQPVQIHEAVRHGVDLQLSGHTHGGQLWPGSLLAAAANPTVAGLERYGDTQLYVSRGAGAWGPPTRVGAPSDITVIQLASRQA
;
A
#
# COMPACT_ATOMS: atom_id res chain seq x y z
N MET A 1 31.87 13.03 -2.67
CA MET A 1 30.68 12.20 -2.98
C MET A 1 30.49 11.03 -2.02
N VAL A 2 31.53 10.23 -1.70
CA VAL A 2 31.41 9.06 -0.78
C VAL A 2 30.85 9.42 0.61
N VAL A 3 31.34 10.50 1.23
CA VAL A 3 30.87 10.94 2.56
C VAL A 3 29.37 11.30 2.55
N VAL A 4 28.91 12.00 1.51
CA VAL A 4 27.49 12.36 1.35
C VAL A 4 26.62 11.12 1.20
N PHE A 5 27.08 10.13 0.43
CA PHE A 5 26.37 8.86 0.26
C PHE A 5 26.28 8.07 1.57
N VAL A 6 27.39 7.97 2.32
CA VAL A 6 27.44 7.28 3.62
C VAL A 6 26.51 7.96 4.63
N LEU A 7 26.54 9.29 4.72
CA LEU A 7 25.65 10.05 5.59
C LEU A 7 24.17 9.86 5.22
N GLY A 8 23.86 9.87 3.91
CA GLY A 8 22.52 9.59 3.42
C GLY A 8 22.04 8.18 3.78
N ALA A 9 22.89 7.17 3.62
CA ALA A 9 22.58 5.78 3.98
C ALA A 9 22.34 5.62 5.49
N LEU A 10 23.17 6.24 6.33
CA LEU A 10 23.01 6.22 7.79
C LEU A 10 21.72 6.91 8.23
N LEU A 11 21.37 8.04 7.60
CA LEU A 11 20.12 8.75 7.88
C LEU A 11 18.91 7.87 7.51
N ALA A 12 18.92 7.25 6.34
CA ALA A 12 17.85 6.35 5.90
C ALA A 12 17.70 5.14 6.85
N LEU A 13 18.82 4.52 7.24
CA LEU A 13 18.82 3.41 8.20
C LEU A 13 18.26 3.84 9.55
N THR A 14 18.67 5.00 10.05
CA THR A 14 18.18 5.55 11.32
C THR A 14 16.66 5.79 11.26
N ALA A 15 16.16 6.35 10.16
CA ALA A 15 14.73 6.56 9.95
C ALA A 15 13.95 5.23 9.93
N VAL A 16 14.45 4.21 9.23
CA VAL A 16 13.84 2.86 9.21
C VAL A 16 13.82 2.24 10.61
N VAL A 17 14.92 2.32 11.36
CA VAL A 17 14.99 1.79 12.74
C VAL A 17 14.02 2.52 13.65
N ALA A 18 13.97 3.86 13.58
CA ALA A 18 13.05 4.68 14.37
C ALA A 18 11.57 4.37 14.05
N ALA A 19 11.23 4.22 12.76
CA ALA A 19 9.90 3.83 12.32
C ALA A 19 9.49 2.45 12.85
N ASN A 20 10.40 1.47 12.80
CA ASN A 20 10.12 0.13 13.32
C ASN A 20 9.98 0.09 14.84
N TRP A 21 10.81 0.84 15.57
CA TRP A 21 10.64 1.02 16.99
C TRP A 21 9.29 1.66 17.33
N TYR A 22 8.88 2.66 16.54
CA TYR A 22 7.58 3.31 16.68
C TYR A 22 6.42 2.31 16.46
N VAL A 23 6.46 1.53 15.37
CA VAL A 23 5.48 0.47 15.08
C VAL A 23 5.42 -0.54 16.23
N TRP A 24 6.57 -1.05 16.68
CA TRP A 24 6.64 -1.98 17.81
C TRP A 24 6.03 -1.38 19.08
N ARG A 25 6.39 -0.13 19.40
CA ARG A 25 5.89 0.57 20.58
C ARG A 25 4.37 0.67 20.54
N ARG A 26 3.79 1.09 19.42
CA ARG A 26 2.35 1.32 19.32
C ARG A 26 1.54 0.04 19.28
N LEU A 27 2.04 -1.01 18.63
CA LEU A 27 1.32 -2.29 18.51
C LEU A 27 1.47 -3.18 19.74
N PHE A 28 2.63 -3.17 20.41
CA PHE A 28 2.94 -4.12 21.48
C PHE A 28 3.23 -3.46 22.83
N ARG A 29 4.04 -2.40 22.88
CA ARG A 29 4.41 -1.77 24.17
C ARG A 29 3.23 -1.05 24.81
N ASP A 30 2.53 -0.21 24.05
CA ASP A 30 1.43 0.62 24.53
C ASP A 30 0.11 -0.16 24.73
N THR A 31 0.00 -1.37 24.17
CA THR A 31 -1.18 -2.26 24.26
C THR A 31 -1.09 -3.30 25.39
N THR A 32 0.01 -3.31 26.13
CA THR A 32 0.30 -4.25 27.22
C THR A 32 0.62 -3.52 28.52
N ALA A 33 0.16 -4.06 29.66
CA ALA A 33 0.29 -3.40 30.96
C ALA A 33 1.74 -3.35 31.49
N GLY A 34 2.60 -4.28 31.06
CA GLY A 34 3.99 -4.37 31.50
C GLY A 34 4.87 -5.14 30.51
N PRO A 35 6.19 -5.25 30.79
CA PRO A 35 7.05 -6.14 30.03
C PRO A 35 6.54 -7.58 30.12
N GLY A 36 6.69 -8.35 29.04
CA GLY A 36 6.20 -9.73 29.00
C GLY A 36 6.34 -10.38 27.64
N ARG A 37 5.86 -11.63 27.53
CA ARG A 37 5.90 -12.44 26.30
C ARG A 37 5.36 -11.71 25.06
N PRO A 38 4.24 -10.95 25.11
CA PRO A 38 3.72 -10.27 23.92
C PRO A 38 4.66 -9.18 23.36
N ARG A 39 5.37 -8.45 24.22
CA ARG A 39 6.35 -7.43 23.78
C ARG A 39 7.56 -8.07 23.11
N ARG A 40 8.05 -9.19 23.66
CA ARG A 40 9.16 -9.97 23.06
C ARG A 40 8.75 -10.59 21.74
N ALA A 41 7.57 -11.20 21.68
CA ALA A 41 7.02 -11.76 20.45
C ALA A 41 6.87 -10.70 19.35
N GLY A 42 6.35 -9.51 19.69
CA GLY A 42 6.26 -8.40 18.74
C GLY A 42 7.61 -7.89 18.23
N ALA A 43 8.63 -7.88 19.09
CA ALA A 43 9.99 -7.51 18.68
C ALA A 43 10.57 -8.55 17.71
N LEU A 44 10.41 -9.84 18.01
CA LEU A 44 10.82 -10.94 17.15
C LEU A 44 10.07 -10.95 15.82
N LEU A 45 8.77 -10.64 15.81
CA LEU A 45 7.96 -10.56 14.60
C LEU A 45 8.45 -9.44 13.67
N ILE A 46 8.72 -8.24 14.21
CA ILE A 46 9.22 -7.12 13.41
C ILE A 46 10.63 -7.40 12.91
N ALA A 47 11.52 -7.90 13.77
CA ALA A 47 12.88 -8.26 13.38
C ALA A 47 12.90 -9.40 12.34
N GLY A 48 12.10 -10.44 12.54
CA GLY A 48 11.98 -11.57 11.63
C GLY A 48 11.38 -11.18 10.27
N GLY A 49 10.37 -10.31 10.26
CA GLY A 49 9.83 -9.76 9.02
C GLY A 49 10.88 -9.01 8.20
N TRP A 50 11.69 -8.15 8.84
CA TRP A 50 12.79 -7.46 8.16
C TRP A 50 13.93 -8.40 7.74
N ALA A 51 14.24 -9.42 8.55
CA ALA A 51 15.20 -10.44 8.15
C ALA A 51 14.75 -11.14 6.87
N LEU A 52 13.46 -11.48 6.75
CA LEU A 52 12.89 -12.07 5.54
C LEU A 52 12.89 -11.09 4.36
N ALA A 53 12.55 -9.81 4.57
CA ALA A 53 12.57 -8.79 3.53
C ALA A 53 13.98 -8.56 2.96
N VAL A 54 14.98 -8.44 3.84
CA VAL A 54 16.39 -8.31 3.45
C VAL A 54 16.88 -9.59 2.78
N ALA A 55 16.54 -10.76 3.31
CA ALA A 55 16.92 -12.04 2.71
C ALA A 55 16.33 -12.20 1.30
N ALA A 56 15.09 -11.77 1.06
CA ALA A 56 14.48 -11.76 -0.27
C ALA A 56 15.25 -10.86 -1.25
N LEU A 57 15.50 -9.60 -0.87
CA LEU A 57 16.26 -8.65 -1.69
C LEU A 57 17.68 -9.14 -2.01
N VAL A 58 18.37 -9.69 -1.02
CA VAL A 58 19.73 -10.23 -1.18
C VAL A 58 19.72 -11.49 -2.04
N ALA A 59 18.74 -12.39 -1.86
CA ALA A 59 18.65 -13.62 -2.64
C ALA A 59 18.48 -13.35 -4.14
N GLU A 60 17.67 -12.35 -4.51
CA GLU A 60 17.51 -11.92 -5.91
C GLU A 60 18.80 -11.29 -6.45
N ARG A 61 19.40 -10.35 -5.71
CA ARG A 61 20.62 -9.64 -6.16
C ARG A 61 21.86 -10.51 -6.23
N ALA A 62 21.99 -11.51 -5.34
CA ALA A 62 23.14 -12.40 -5.27
C ALA A 62 23.01 -13.65 -6.16
N GLY A 63 21.91 -13.80 -6.91
CA GLY A 63 21.71 -14.96 -7.78
C GLY A 63 21.54 -16.27 -7.00
N ALA A 64 20.89 -16.23 -5.82
CA ALA A 64 20.61 -17.43 -5.05
C ALA A 64 19.72 -18.42 -5.85
N PRO A 65 19.70 -19.72 -5.51
CA PRO A 65 18.85 -20.68 -6.21
C PRO A 65 17.38 -20.23 -6.27
N PHE A 66 16.74 -20.36 -7.44
CA PHE A 66 15.41 -19.79 -7.69
C PHE A 66 14.32 -20.30 -6.73
N TRP A 67 14.41 -21.54 -6.26
CA TRP A 67 13.49 -22.07 -5.23
C TRP A 67 13.57 -21.25 -3.94
N LEU A 68 14.78 -20.84 -3.54
CA LEU A 68 15.01 -20.06 -2.32
C LEU A 68 14.49 -18.63 -2.50
N GLN A 69 14.74 -18.03 -3.66
CA GLN A 69 14.16 -16.72 -4.01
C GLN A 69 12.64 -16.76 -3.89
N ARG A 70 11.98 -17.79 -4.47
CA ARG A 70 10.53 -17.97 -4.40
C ARG A 70 10.00 -18.14 -2.98
N THR A 71 10.70 -18.89 -2.14
CA THR A 71 10.30 -19.11 -0.74
C THR A 71 10.42 -17.83 0.09
N LEU A 72 11.46 -17.02 -0.15
CA LEU A 72 11.70 -15.79 0.62
C LEU A 72 10.89 -14.59 0.12
N ALA A 73 10.67 -14.48 -1.19
CA ALA A 73 10.05 -13.31 -1.82
C ALA A 73 8.65 -13.02 -1.27
N TRP A 74 7.79 -14.05 -1.15
CA TRP A 74 6.42 -13.87 -0.65
C TRP A 74 6.36 -13.25 0.75
N PRO A 75 6.91 -13.89 1.80
CA PRO A 75 6.82 -13.32 3.15
C PRO A 75 7.67 -12.05 3.29
N GLY A 76 8.83 -11.97 2.63
CA GLY A 76 9.73 -10.82 2.72
C GLY A 76 9.12 -9.56 2.10
N PHE A 77 8.61 -9.64 0.88
CA PHE A 77 8.07 -8.46 0.23
C PHE A 77 6.66 -8.08 0.71
N LEU A 78 5.84 -9.04 1.16
CA LEU A 78 4.59 -8.71 1.86
C LEU A 78 4.88 -7.98 3.17
N TRP A 79 5.93 -8.37 3.90
CA TRP A 79 6.35 -7.63 5.08
C TRP A 79 6.80 -6.20 4.74
N LEU A 80 7.54 -6.02 3.64
CA LEU A 80 7.96 -4.69 3.18
C LEU A 80 6.74 -3.76 2.98
N ALA A 81 5.73 -4.21 2.22
CA ALA A 81 4.49 -3.45 2.04
C ALA A 81 3.72 -3.24 3.35
N LEU A 82 3.58 -4.29 4.17
CA LEU A 82 2.86 -4.22 5.44
C LEU A 82 3.49 -3.25 6.43
N SER A 83 4.83 -3.19 6.49
CA SER A 83 5.55 -2.28 7.37
C SER A 83 5.26 -0.81 7.06
N ILE A 84 5.14 -0.46 5.78
CA ILE A 84 4.78 0.89 5.31
C ILE A 84 3.35 1.23 5.77
N TYR A 85 2.37 0.37 5.50
CA TYR A 85 0.97 0.67 5.83
C TYR A 85 0.68 0.58 7.32
N LEU A 86 1.40 -0.25 8.09
CA LEU A 86 1.34 -0.22 9.55
C LEU A 86 1.82 1.13 10.09
N LEU A 87 2.96 1.64 9.59
CA LEU A 87 3.46 2.95 9.98
C LEU A 87 2.45 4.05 9.66
N LEU A 88 1.94 4.10 8.42
CA LEU A 88 0.98 5.11 7.98
C LEU A 88 -0.32 5.06 8.78
N ALA A 89 -0.89 3.87 8.98
CA ALA A 89 -2.13 3.70 9.73
C ALA A 89 -1.97 4.09 11.21
N LEU A 90 -0.81 3.79 11.81
CA LEU A 90 -0.50 4.22 13.18
C LEU A 90 -0.30 5.73 13.29
N LEU A 91 0.35 6.37 12.31
CA LEU A 91 0.50 7.84 12.27
C LEU A 91 -0.87 8.51 12.13
N ALA A 92 -1.74 8.01 11.24
CA ALA A 92 -3.13 8.49 11.12
C ALA A 92 -3.90 8.30 12.44
N GLY A 93 -3.70 7.18 13.13
CA GLY A 93 -4.29 6.91 14.44
C GLY A 93 -3.90 7.93 15.52
N GLU A 94 -2.71 8.52 15.46
CA GLU A 94 -2.30 9.59 16.38
C GLU A 94 -3.10 10.88 16.18
N ALA A 95 -3.48 11.20 14.94
CA ALA A 95 -4.34 12.35 14.66
C ALA A 95 -5.75 12.18 15.25
N VAL A 96 -6.26 10.95 15.31
CA VAL A 96 -7.59 10.62 15.84
C VAL A 96 -7.59 10.44 17.37
N ARG A 97 -6.43 10.13 17.96
CA ARG A 97 -6.28 9.82 19.40
C ARG A 97 -6.87 10.89 20.35
N PRO A 98 -6.71 12.21 20.13
CA PRO A 98 -7.30 13.23 21.00
C PRO A 98 -8.84 13.20 21.00
N ALA A 99 -9.46 12.97 19.84
CA ALA A 99 -10.91 12.88 19.71
C ALA A 99 -11.47 11.66 20.46
N LEU A 100 -10.84 10.50 20.34
CA LEU A 100 -11.23 9.28 21.07
C LEU A 100 -11.11 9.46 22.59
N ARG A 101 -10.09 10.17 23.06
CA ARG A 101 -9.95 10.53 24.49
C ARG A 101 -11.10 11.41 24.98
N ARG A 102 -11.51 12.41 24.18
CA ARG A 102 -12.65 13.28 24.52
C ARG A 102 -13.97 12.51 24.56
N LEU A 103 -14.22 11.63 23.57
CA LEU A 103 -15.45 10.83 23.51
C LEU A 103 -15.58 9.82 24.66
N THR A 104 -14.48 9.14 25.00
CA THR A 104 -14.45 8.21 26.14
C THR A 104 -14.55 8.92 27.50
N ALA A 105 -14.03 10.15 27.61
CA ALA A 105 -14.23 10.97 28.80
C ALA A 105 -15.70 11.35 29.01
N ARG A 106 -16.39 11.81 27.95
CA ARG A 106 -17.82 12.17 27.98
C ARG A 106 -18.72 11.00 28.38
N ARG A 107 -18.51 9.82 27.79
CA ARG A 107 -19.31 8.62 28.11
C ARG A 107 -19.18 8.20 29.57
N SER A 108 -17.99 8.26 30.16
CA SER A 108 -17.83 7.91 31.58
C SER A 108 -18.31 8.99 32.54
N GLY A 109 -18.39 10.26 32.10
CA GLY A 109 -19.05 11.32 32.86
C GLY A 109 -20.55 11.09 32.96
N ALA A 110 -21.20 10.75 31.84
CA ALA A 110 -22.63 10.45 31.78
C ALA A 110 -23.03 9.19 32.59
N VAL A 111 -22.17 8.16 32.62
CA VAL A 111 -22.38 6.96 33.45
C VAL A 111 -22.21 7.26 34.95
N ARG A 112 -21.36 8.22 35.33
CA ARG A 112 -21.21 8.64 36.73
C ARG A 112 -22.38 9.47 37.23
N THR A 113 -23.00 10.28 36.37
CA THR A 113 -24.17 11.10 36.73
C THR A 113 -25.48 10.29 36.78
N GLY A 114 -25.55 9.12 36.14
CA GLY A 114 -26.73 8.24 36.17
C GLY A 114 -26.83 7.31 37.39
N ASN A 115 -25.76 7.16 38.18
CA ASN A 115 -25.68 6.26 39.34
C ASN A 115 -25.50 7.01 40.69
N GLY A 116 -25.79 8.31 40.72
CA GLY A 116 -25.73 9.10 41.96
C GLY A 116 -26.95 8.85 42.85
N ILE A 117 -26.79 8.04 43.90
CA ILE A 117 -27.60 8.15 45.11
C ILE A 117 -27.25 9.51 45.74
N SER A 118 -28.22 10.43 45.81
CA SER A 118 -28.07 11.70 46.54
C SER A 118 -28.04 11.45 48.05
N PRO A 119 -27.03 11.91 48.79
CA PRO A 119 -27.17 12.17 50.23
C PRO A 119 -27.92 13.51 50.39
N GLY A 120 -28.92 13.52 51.26
CA GLY A 120 -29.71 14.70 51.56
C GLY A 120 -28.86 15.82 52.13
N GLU A 121 -29.15 17.05 51.68
CA GLU A 121 -28.81 18.27 52.37
C GLU A 121 -30.13 18.96 52.73
N GLY A 122 -30.29 19.17 54.04
CA GLY A 122 -31.41 19.88 54.63
C GLY A 122 -31.21 21.39 54.59
N ASP A 123 -32.35 22.02 54.85
CA ASP A 123 -32.58 23.37 55.33
C ASP A 123 -32.46 24.58 54.39
N ALA A 124 -33.66 25.13 54.17
CA ALA A 124 -34.08 26.48 54.54
C ALA A 124 -34.37 27.41 53.37
N ILE A 125 -35.66 27.55 53.01
CA ILE A 125 -36.33 28.81 52.63
C ILE A 125 -37.84 28.69 53.00
N SER A 126 -38.34 29.62 53.83
CA SER A 126 -39.76 29.90 54.11
C SER A 126 -40.32 30.92 53.10
N PRO A 127 -41.56 31.42 53.28
CA PRO A 127 -42.87 30.78 53.09
C PRO A 127 -43.58 31.41 51.87
N ASP A 128 -44.54 30.72 51.24
CA ASP A 128 -45.66 31.46 50.62
C ASP A 128 -46.90 30.60 50.34
N GLU A 129 -48.00 31.33 50.34
CA GLU A 129 -49.41 30.99 50.31
C GLU A 129 -49.89 30.11 49.15
N GLY A 130 -51.05 29.47 49.33
CA GLY A 130 -51.96 29.23 48.21
C GLY A 130 -52.64 27.86 48.15
N ASP A 131 -53.91 27.87 48.52
CA ASP A 131 -55.00 26.99 48.04
C ASP A 131 -54.99 25.49 48.32
N ALA A 132 -55.91 25.12 49.22
CA ALA A 132 -56.70 23.91 49.15
C ALA A 132 -57.77 24.05 48.03
N PRO A 133 -58.44 22.97 47.58
CA PRO A 133 -59.48 22.41 48.44
C PRO A 133 -59.62 20.87 48.38
N SER A 134 -60.09 20.33 49.50
CA SER A 134 -61.10 19.26 49.68
C SER A 134 -60.97 17.95 48.89
N VAL A 135 -61.12 16.78 49.50
CA VAL A 135 -62.43 16.21 49.87
C VAL A 135 -62.22 14.98 50.79
N GLU A 136 -63.02 14.94 51.86
CA GLU A 136 -63.59 13.80 52.63
C GLU A 136 -62.67 12.67 53.15
N GLU A 137 -62.98 11.93 54.21
CA GLU A 137 -63.82 12.01 55.41
C GLU A 137 -63.60 10.62 56.05
N SER A 138 -63.41 10.51 57.38
CA SER A 138 -63.72 9.31 58.19
C SER A 138 -63.02 9.33 59.56
N VAL A 139 -63.67 10.02 60.50
CA VAL A 139 -64.06 9.58 61.86
C VAL A 139 -63.23 8.49 62.58
N GLY A 140 -62.84 8.75 63.83
CA GLY A 140 -62.82 7.73 64.89
C GLY A 140 -61.70 7.81 65.94
N GLU A 141 -61.83 8.70 66.92
CA GLU A 141 -61.20 8.66 68.26
C GLU A 141 -61.79 7.51 69.15
N PRO A 142 -61.39 7.30 70.43
CA PRO A 142 -60.07 7.41 71.10
C PRO A 142 -59.80 6.29 72.16
N ALA A 143 -58.70 6.48 72.93
CA ALA A 143 -58.51 6.10 74.34
C ALA A 143 -58.13 4.63 74.65
N THR A 144 -57.30 4.24 75.62
CA THR A 144 -56.86 4.77 76.94
C THR A 144 -55.48 4.13 77.28
N ALA A 145 -54.49 4.89 77.73
CA ALA A 145 -53.98 4.99 79.12
C ALA A 145 -53.84 3.68 79.91
N HIS A 146 -52.61 3.33 80.35
CA HIS A 146 -52.31 2.90 81.73
C HIS A 146 -50.81 2.95 82.03
N VAL A 147 -50.52 3.06 83.32
CA VAL A 147 -49.41 3.76 83.99
C VAL A 147 -48.66 2.80 84.91
N ALA A 148 -47.37 3.11 85.15
CA ALA A 148 -46.52 2.80 86.32
C ALA A 148 -45.87 1.40 86.50
N SER A 149 -44.52 1.36 86.42
CA SER A 149 -43.50 1.17 87.50
C SER A 149 -43.72 0.14 88.64
N PRO A 150 -42.68 -0.28 89.41
CA PRO A 150 -41.21 -0.30 89.17
C PRO A 150 -40.43 -1.54 89.74
N ALA A 151 -39.15 -1.65 89.32
CA ALA A 151 -37.95 -2.07 90.09
C ALA A 151 -37.83 -3.52 90.68
N PRO A 152 -36.70 -3.89 91.32
CA PRO A 152 -35.59 -4.63 90.68
C PRO A 152 -35.22 -5.92 91.44
N LEU A 153 -34.26 -6.73 90.94
CA LEU A 153 -33.21 -7.38 91.75
C LEU A 153 -32.28 -8.29 90.94
N THR A 154 -31.04 -8.27 91.41
CA THR A 154 -29.81 -8.94 91.02
C THR A 154 -29.83 -10.47 91.00
N THR A 155 -29.02 -11.09 90.14
CA THR A 155 -28.16 -12.25 90.49
C THR A 155 -26.98 -12.38 89.52
N THR A 156 -25.79 -12.44 90.09
CA THR A 156 -24.47 -12.74 89.50
C THR A 156 -24.28 -14.23 89.29
N THR A 157 -23.62 -14.68 88.20
CA THR A 157 -22.82 -15.92 88.14
C THR A 157 -21.80 -15.89 86.97
N THR A 158 -20.52 -15.73 87.33
CA THR A 158 -19.24 -16.30 86.82
C THR A 158 -18.98 -16.61 85.33
N GLY A 159 -17.79 -16.21 84.84
CA GLY A 159 -16.98 -16.94 83.84
C GLY A 159 -16.28 -16.08 82.77
N ALA A 160 -14.94 -15.97 82.85
CA ALA A 160 -14.03 -15.23 81.93
C ALA A 160 -13.83 -15.91 80.54
N PRO A 161 -13.02 -15.38 79.58
CA PRO A 161 -12.40 -14.05 79.41
C PRO A 161 -12.71 -13.38 78.05
N ALA A 162 -12.29 -12.11 77.94
CA ALA A 162 -12.34 -11.30 76.73
C ALA A 162 -11.48 -11.87 75.58
N VAL A 163 -12.09 -11.96 74.38
CA VAL A 163 -11.36 -12.06 73.11
C VAL A 163 -11.85 -10.93 72.21
N SER A 164 -10.93 -10.01 71.93
CA SER A 164 -11.10 -8.89 71.00
C SER A 164 -11.48 -9.43 69.61
N ALA A 165 -12.75 -9.32 69.24
CA ALA A 165 -13.21 -9.57 67.88
C ALA A 165 -12.81 -8.38 67.00
N ALA A 166 -11.61 -8.46 66.43
CA ALA A 166 -11.22 -7.65 65.28
C ALA A 166 -12.26 -7.89 64.17
N LEU A 167 -13.00 -6.84 63.82
CA LEU A 167 -13.84 -6.80 62.63
C LEU A 167 -12.91 -6.89 61.41
N THR A 168 -12.63 -8.13 60.98
CA THR A 168 -12.04 -8.42 59.68
C THR A 168 -13.00 -7.91 58.60
N SER A 169 -12.64 -6.78 58.00
CA SER A 169 -13.25 -6.32 56.75
C SER A 169 -13.12 -7.44 55.72
N ALA A 170 -14.27 -7.98 55.28
CA ALA A 170 -14.32 -8.94 54.19
C ALA A 170 -13.59 -8.38 52.96
N PRO A 171 -12.80 -9.17 52.22
CA PRO A 171 -12.18 -8.70 50.99
C PRO A 171 -13.30 -8.38 50.00
N ALA A 172 -13.35 -7.12 49.56
CA ALA A 172 -14.24 -6.70 48.49
C ALA A 172 -14.07 -7.66 47.29
N PRO A 173 -15.16 -8.08 46.61
CA PRO A 173 -15.03 -8.95 45.45
C PRO A 173 -14.09 -8.27 44.45
N ALA A 174 -13.04 -8.98 44.05
CA ALA A 174 -12.03 -8.48 43.13
C ALA A 174 -12.72 -7.85 41.92
N SER A 175 -12.68 -6.52 41.84
CA SER A 175 -13.18 -5.80 40.69
C SER A 175 -12.49 -6.41 39.48
N VAL A 176 -13.25 -7.00 38.55
CA VAL A 176 -12.71 -7.46 37.27
C VAL A 176 -12.00 -6.25 36.67
N LEU A 177 -10.66 -6.23 36.70
CA LEU A 177 -9.86 -5.04 36.43
C LEU A 177 -10.06 -4.64 34.98
N SER A 178 -11.04 -3.75 34.76
CA SER A 178 -11.27 -3.16 33.44
C SER A 178 -9.98 -2.42 33.02
N PRO A 179 -9.49 -2.63 31.80
CA PRO A 179 -8.29 -1.96 31.33
C PRO A 179 -8.37 -0.45 31.57
N THR A 180 -7.27 0.17 31.98
CA THR A 180 -7.23 1.64 32.06
C THR A 180 -7.66 2.23 30.72
N ARG A 181 -8.39 3.35 30.71
CA ARG A 181 -8.90 3.94 29.45
C ARG A 181 -7.80 4.15 28.41
N ARG A 182 -6.60 4.51 28.87
CA ARG A 182 -5.41 4.65 28.04
C ARG A 182 -5.02 3.33 27.35
N LEU A 183 -5.06 2.22 28.08
CA LEU A 183 -4.76 0.89 27.55
C LEU A 183 -5.84 0.44 26.56
N PHE A 184 -7.12 0.67 26.89
CA PHE A 184 -8.23 0.40 25.97
C PHE A 184 -8.10 1.16 24.65
N ILE A 185 -7.92 2.49 24.69
CA ILE A 185 -7.75 3.32 23.49
C ILE A 185 -6.54 2.85 22.66
N SER A 186 -5.43 2.50 23.31
CA SER A 186 -4.24 2.05 22.60
C SER A 186 -4.47 0.70 21.90
N ARG A 187 -5.21 -0.23 22.52
CA ARG A 187 -5.60 -1.51 21.90
C ARG A 187 -6.54 -1.30 20.71
N VAL A 188 -7.54 -0.43 20.84
CA VAL A 188 -8.47 -0.11 19.74
C VAL A 188 -7.73 0.50 18.56
N LEU A 189 -6.86 1.49 18.79
CA LEU A 189 -6.07 2.12 17.74
C LEU A 189 -5.09 1.14 17.08
N ALA A 190 -4.41 0.31 17.87
CA ALA A 190 -3.50 -0.70 17.33
C ALA A 190 -4.23 -1.75 16.48
N ALA A 191 -5.39 -2.24 16.95
CA ALA A 191 -6.21 -3.17 16.19
C ALA A 191 -6.72 -2.54 14.89
N ALA A 192 -7.27 -1.33 14.96
CA ALA A 192 -7.74 -0.60 13.77
C ALA A 192 -6.61 -0.36 12.76
N ALA A 193 -5.41 0.04 13.22
CA ALA A 193 -4.26 0.24 12.35
C ALA A 193 -3.77 -1.07 11.70
N ALA A 194 -3.72 -2.16 12.47
CA ALA A 194 -3.35 -3.47 11.94
C ALA A 194 -4.37 -3.97 10.91
N THR A 195 -5.67 -3.85 11.19
CA THR A 195 -6.74 -4.21 10.25
C THR A 195 -6.68 -3.37 8.98
N ALA A 196 -6.47 -2.05 9.10
CA ALA A 196 -6.32 -1.17 7.95
C ALA A 196 -5.10 -1.57 7.09
N ALA A 197 -3.94 -1.79 7.71
CA ALA A 197 -2.73 -2.15 6.99
C ALA A 197 -2.85 -3.51 6.26
N VAL A 198 -3.37 -4.54 6.95
CA VAL A 198 -3.61 -5.86 6.36
C VAL A 198 -4.65 -5.77 5.25
N GLY A 199 -5.74 -5.01 5.44
CA GLY A 199 -6.76 -4.79 4.43
C GLY A 199 -6.22 -4.09 3.18
N THR A 200 -5.43 -3.03 3.36
CA THR A 200 -4.79 -2.29 2.26
C THR A 200 -3.81 -3.17 1.49
N VAL A 201 -2.90 -3.87 2.17
CA VAL A 201 -1.93 -4.76 1.51
C VAL A 201 -2.64 -5.94 0.84
N GLY A 202 -3.61 -6.55 1.51
CA GLY A 202 -4.39 -7.66 0.96
C GLY A 202 -5.16 -7.27 -0.29
N TYR A 203 -5.85 -6.13 -0.27
CA TYR A 203 -6.55 -5.59 -1.44
C TYR A 203 -5.59 -5.26 -2.59
N GLY A 204 -4.48 -4.58 -2.28
CA GLY A 204 -3.47 -4.25 -3.29
C GLY A 204 -2.77 -5.48 -3.88
N THR A 205 -2.54 -6.52 -3.07
CA THR A 205 -1.98 -7.80 -3.52
C THR A 205 -2.97 -8.55 -4.41
N TYR A 206 -4.23 -8.63 -3.98
CA TYR A 206 -5.29 -9.23 -4.76
C TYR A 206 -5.45 -8.55 -6.13
N GLY A 207 -5.34 -7.22 -6.17
CA GLY A 207 -5.36 -6.45 -7.42
C GLY A 207 -4.28 -6.88 -8.40
N VAL A 208 -3.03 -7.00 -7.95
CA VAL A 208 -1.91 -7.48 -8.79
C VAL A 208 -2.17 -8.90 -9.29
N LEU A 209 -2.55 -9.82 -8.39
CA LEU A 209 -2.74 -11.24 -8.74
C LEU A 209 -3.93 -11.49 -9.67
N ARG A 210 -4.93 -10.61 -9.66
CA ARG A 210 -6.07 -10.69 -10.59
C ARG A 210 -5.69 -10.33 -12.02
N GLY A 211 -4.63 -9.55 -12.22
CA GLY A 211 -4.13 -9.11 -13.52
C GLY A 211 -4.43 -7.63 -13.81
N PRO A 212 -3.78 -7.05 -14.82
CA PRO A 212 -3.92 -5.64 -15.17
C PRO A 212 -5.30 -5.29 -15.73
N GLY A 213 -5.76 -4.07 -15.46
CA GLY A 213 -6.94 -3.51 -16.13
C GLY A 213 -6.61 -2.94 -17.51
N VAL A 214 -7.60 -2.85 -18.39
CA VAL A 214 -7.43 -2.21 -19.71
C VAL A 214 -7.81 -0.74 -19.65
N LYS A 215 -6.91 0.13 -20.10
CA LYS A 215 -7.18 1.56 -20.34
C LYS A 215 -7.18 1.85 -21.84
N ARG A 216 -7.92 2.88 -22.25
CA ARG A 216 -7.94 3.37 -23.63
C ARG A 216 -7.64 4.86 -23.63
N VAL A 217 -6.71 5.29 -24.47
CA VAL A 217 -6.30 6.68 -24.58
C VAL A 217 -6.14 7.01 -26.06
N THR A 218 -6.77 8.10 -26.51
CA THR A 218 -6.63 8.60 -27.87
C THR A 218 -5.53 9.65 -27.92
N VAL A 219 -4.56 9.49 -28.81
CA VAL A 219 -3.41 10.39 -28.95
C VAL A 219 -3.40 11.01 -30.34
N PRO A 220 -3.67 12.32 -30.47
CA PRO A 220 -3.67 12.98 -31.76
C PRO A 220 -2.25 13.33 -32.21
N LEU A 221 -1.86 12.87 -33.39
CA LEU A 221 -0.54 13.12 -33.99
C LEU A 221 -0.69 13.97 -35.26
N GLY A 222 0.10 15.05 -35.37
CA GLY A 222 -0.01 16.00 -36.48
C GLY A 222 0.43 15.41 -37.83
N LYS A 223 1.49 14.59 -37.81
CA LYS A 223 2.09 13.96 -38.99
C LYS A 223 1.43 12.63 -39.37
N LEU A 224 0.42 12.18 -38.62
CA LEU A 224 -0.23 10.90 -38.89
C LEU A 224 -1.20 11.06 -40.08
N PRO A 225 -1.05 10.28 -41.15
CA PRO A 225 -1.94 10.35 -42.31
C PRO A 225 -3.32 9.78 -41.98
N ARG A 226 -4.35 10.21 -42.72
CA ARG A 226 -5.74 9.74 -42.57
C ARG A 226 -5.88 8.21 -42.59
N ALA A 227 -5.07 7.53 -43.40
CA ALA A 227 -5.11 6.07 -43.54
C ALA A 227 -4.68 5.30 -42.27
N ALA A 228 -4.01 5.97 -41.33
CA ALA A 228 -3.60 5.41 -40.05
C ALA A 228 -4.43 5.96 -38.87
N ASP A 229 -5.49 6.72 -39.15
CA ASP A 229 -6.44 7.13 -38.11
C ASP A 229 -7.11 5.90 -37.47
N GLY A 230 -7.20 5.89 -36.14
CA GLY A 230 -7.78 4.80 -35.39
C GLY A 230 -6.83 3.61 -35.17
N PHE A 231 -5.56 3.68 -35.58
CA PHE A 231 -4.58 2.61 -35.33
C PHE A 231 -4.40 2.35 -33.83
N ARG A 232 -4.52 1.09 -33.39
CA ARG A 232 -4.49 0.71 -31.96
C ARG A 232 -3.19 0.00 -31.59
N ILE A 233 -2.44 0.62 -30.67
CA ILE A 233 -1.24 0.05 -30.06
C ILE A 233 -1.59 -0.42 -28.65
N ALA A 234 -1.49 -1.72 -28.36
CA ALA A 234 -1.52 -2.21 -26.98
C ALA A 234 -0.14 -2.03 -26.34
N VAL A 235 -0.04 -1.12 -25.40
CA VAL A 235 1.15 -0.83 -24.60
C VAL A 235 1.10 -1.66 -23.32
N VAL A 236 2.11 -2.49 -23.14
CA VAL A 236 2.35 -3.29 -21.94
C VAL A 236 3.79 -3.07 -21.48
N SER A 237 3.99 -2.84 -20.20
CA SER A 237 5.30 -2.57 -19.58
C SER A 237 5.34 -3.18 -18.18
N ASP A 238 6.53 -3.25 -17.58
CA ASP A 238 6.73 -3.62 -16.17
C ASP A 238 5.95 -4.89 -15.79
N ILE A 239 6.09 -5.95 -16.58
CA ILE A 239 5.43 -7.24 -16.32
C ILE A 239 6.08 -7.91 -15.11
N HIS A 240 7.40 -7.75 -14.94
CA HIS A 240 8.19 -8.29 -13.82
C HIS A 240 7.90 -9.76 -13.53
N LEU A 241 8.09 -10.62 -14.54
CA LEU A 241 8.10 -12.05 -14.28
C LEU A 241 9.26 -12.38 -13.35
N GLY A 242 8.98 -13.14 -12.29
CA GLY A 242 9.94 -13.35 -11.22
C GLY A 242 9.53 -14.46 -10.26
N PRO A 243 10.11 -14.49 -9.06
CA PRO A 243 9.81 -15.52 -8.06
C PRO A 243 8.33 -15.54 -7.65
N ILE A 244 7.66 -14.39 -7.67
CA ILE A 244 6.23 -14.25 -7.30
C ILE A 244 5.32 -14.32 -8.54
N LEU A 245 5.55 -13.47 -9.53
CA LEU A 245 4.73 -13.39 -10.75
C LEU A 245 5.29 -14.33 -11.82
N GLY A 246 4.71 -15.53 -11.91
CA GLY A 246 5.18 -16.58 -12.84
C GLY A 246 4.33 -16.72 -14.10
N ARG A 247 4.41 -17.90 -14.73
CA ARG A 247 3.73 -18.25 -15.99
C ARG A 247 2.22 -17.94 -16.01
N GLY A 248 1.52 -18.23 -14.92
CA GLY A 248 0.07 -17.98 -14.84
C GLY A 248 -0.28 -16.49 -14.91
N PHE A 249 0.60 -15.63 -14.38
CA PHE A 249 0.45 -14.18 -14.51
C PHE A 249 0.75 -13.73 -15.95
N ALA A 250 1.83 -14.24 -16.56
CA ALA A 250 2.15 -13.97 -17.96
C ALA A 250 0.97 -14.33 -18.89
N GLN A 251 0.33 -15.49 -18.68
CA GLN A 251 -0.84 -15.88 -19.46
C GLN A 251 -1.98 -14.87 -19.31
N LYS A 252 -2.30 -14.41 -18.09
CA LYS A 252 -3.33 -13.38 -17.87
C LYS A 252 -3.02 -12.08 -18.61
N VAL A 253 -1.76 -11.64 -18.61
CA VAL A 253 -1.32 -10.45 -19.35
C VAL A 253 -1.55 -10.65 -20.84
N VAL A 254 -1.12 -11.78 -21.40
CA VAL A 254 -1.28 -12.10 -22.82
C VAL A 254 -2.76 -12.19 -23.22
N ASP A 255 -3.58 -12.87 -22.43
CA ASP A 255 -5.03 -12.98 -22.66
C ASP A 255 -5.69 -11.59 -22.64
N THR A 256 -5.27 -10.73 -21.70
CA THR A 256 -5.79 -9.36 -21.59
C THR A 256 -5.39 -8.51 -22.79
N VAL A 257 -4.13 -8.58 -23.24
CA VAL A 257 -3.65 -7.88 -24.44
C VAL A 257 -4.43 -8.34 -25.67
N ASN A 258 -4.51 -9.65 -25.91
CA ASN A 258 -5.19 -10.22 -27.07
C ASN A 258 -6.68 -9.89 -27.10
N ALA A 259 -7.35 -9.82 -25.95
CA ALA A 259 -8.75 -9.42 -25.84
C ALA A 259 -9.02 -7.98 -26.28
N THR A 260 -7.99 -7.13 -26.34
CA THR A 260 -8.11 -5.76 -26.88
C THR A 260 -8.08 -5.70 -28.41
N GLN A 261 -7.76 -6.82 -29.06
CA GLN A 261 -7.59 -6.96 -30.52
C GLN A 261 -6.76 -5.82 -31.14
N PRO A 262 -5.52 -5.58 -30.68
CA PRO A 262 -4.72 -4.45 -31.13
C PRO A 262 -4.17 -4.67 -32.54
N ASP A 263 -3.83 -3.58 -33.22
CA ASP A 263 -3.16 -3.62 -34.52
C ASP A 263 -1.66 -3.90 -34.33
N LEU A 264 -1.07 -3.42 -33.23
CA LEU A 264 0.32 -3.64 -32.83
C LEU A 264 0.44 -3.78 -31.31
N ILE A 265 1.40 -4.58 -30.84
CA ILE A 265 1.72 -4.69 -29.40
C ILE A 265 3.10 -4.08 -29.15
N ALA A 266 3.18 -3.19 -28.16
CA ALA A 266 4.42 -2.57 -27.70
C ALA A 266 4.71 -3.07 -26.28
N VAL A 267 5.75 -3.88 -26.13
CA VAL A 267 6.29 -4.34 -24.85
C VAL A 267 7.44 -3.42 -24.45
N VAL A 268 7.19 -2.53 -23.50
CA VAL A 268 8.06 -1.38 -23.20
C VAL A 268 8.86 -1.62 -21.92
N GLY A 269 9.82 -2.55 -22.00
CA GLY A 269 10.79 -2.86 -20.96
C GLY A 269 10.24 -3.51 -19.68
N ASP A 270 11.18 -3.92 -18.83
CA ASP A 270 10.97 -4.55 -17.52
C ASP A 270 10.03 -5.76 -17.58
N LEU A 271 10.42 -6.72 -18.44
CA LEU A 271 9.69 -7.97 -18.60
C LEU A 271 9.90 -8.90 -17.41
N VAL A 272 11.11 -8.91 -16.83
CA VAL A 272 11.60 -9.98 -15.96
C VAL A 272 12.55 -9.51 -14.85
N ASP A 273 12.56 -10.23 -13.73
CA ASP A 273 13.42 -10.00 -12.56
C ASP A 273 14.40 -11.17 -12.30
N GLY A 274 14.87 -11.83 -13.36
CA GLY A 274 15.77 -12.97 -13.22
C GLY A 274 16.24 -13.54 -14.56
N SER A 275 17.08 -14.57 -14.52
CA SER A 275 17.72 -15.12 -15.73
C SER A 275 16.75 -15.88 -16.64
N VAL A 276 17.08 -15.97 -17.94
CA VAL A 276 16.32 -16.81 -18.90
C VAL A 276 16.25 -18.27 -18.44
N LYS A 277 17.31 -18.78 -17.81
CA LYS A 277 17.34 -20.15 -17.27
C LYS A 277 16.20 -20.41 -16.29
N ASP A 278 15.91 -19.45 -15.41
CA ASP A 278 14.90 -19.61 -14.36
C ASP A 278 13.50 -19.19 -14.83
N LEU A 279 13.42 -18.19 -15.71
CA LEU A 279 12.16 -17.53 -16.06
C LEU A 279 11.70 -17.72 -17.51
N GLY A 280 12.50 -18.30 -18.41
CA GLY A 280 12.08 -18.62 -19.78
C GLY A 280 10.74 -19.40 -19.84
N PRO A 281 10.53 -20.44 -19.01
CA PRO A 281 9.23 -21.12 -18.93
C PRO A 281 8.07 -20.24 -18.46
N ALA A 282 8.35 -19.20 -17.66
CA ALA A 282 7.36 -18.21 -17.23
C ALA A 282 7.02 -17.21 -18.34
N ALA A 283 7.98 -16.85 -19.18
CA ALA A 283 7.82 -15.95 -20.32
C ALA A 283 7.19 -16.63 -21.55
N ALA A 284 7.20 -17.96 -21.64
CA ALA A 284 6.67 -18.71 -22.78
C ALA A 284 5.26 -18.31 -23.28
N PRO A 285 4.29 -17.89 -22.44
CA PRO A 285 2.99 -17.39 -22.93
C PRO A 285 3.09 -16.19 -23.89
N LEU A 286 4.15 -15.40 -23.85
CA LEU A 286 4.34 -14.25 -24.74
C LEU A 286 4.32 -14.63 -26.23
N ALA A 287 4.68 -15.89 -26.56
CA ALA A 287 4.57 -16.41 -27.93
C ALA A 287 3.12 -16.49 -28.46
N GLN A 288 2.13 -16.27 -27.59
CA GLN A 288 0.72 -16.25 -27.96
C GLN A 288 0.19 -14.81 -28.17
N LEU A 289 1.04 -13.78 -28.05
CA LEU A 289 0.65 -12.40 -28.37
C LEU A 289 0.28 -12.31 -29.86
N ARG A 290 -0.89 -11.72 -30.15
CA ARG A 290 -1.44 -11.65 -31.51
C ARG A 290 -1.83 -10.21 -31.84
N ALA A 291 -1.19 -9.68 -32.87
CA ALA A 291 -1.53 -8.40 -33.48
C ALA A 291 -1.18 -8.43 -34.97
N ARG A 292 -1.90 -7.65 -35.77
CA ARG A 292 -1.73 -7.60 -37.23
C ARG A 292 -0.31 -7.25 -37.65
N HIS A 293 0.32 -6.32 -36.93
CA HIS A 293 1.66 -5.80 -37.21
C HIS A 293 2.74 -6.39 -36.30
N GLY A 294 2.41 -7.41 -35.50
CA GLY A 294 3.34 -8.07 -34.59
C GLY A 294 3.49 -7.38 -33.23
N ALA A 295 4.42 -7.92 -32.43
CA ALA A 295 4.74 -7.44 -31.10
C ALA A 295 6.20 -6.98 -31.06
N TYR A 296 6.44 -5.75 -30.59
CA TYR A 296 7.76 -5.14 -30.53
C TYR A 296 8.21 -4.99 -29.08
N PHE A 297 9.52 -5.05 -28.87
CA PHE A 297 10.12 -5.03 -27.54
C PHE A 297 11.27 -4.03 -27.47
N VAL A 298 11.37 -3.30 -26.37
CA VAL A 298 12.59 -2.58 -25.96
C VAL A 298 12.99 -3.01 -24.57
N THR A 299 14.28 -2.94 -24.26
CA THR A 299 14.79 -3.24 -22.92
C THR A 299 14.37 -2.16 -21.93
N GLY A 300 14.11 -2.57 -20.69
CA GLY A 300 14.14 -1.74 -19.49
C GLY A 300 15.39 -2.02 -18.67
N ASN A 301 15.50 -1.37 -17.51
CA ASN A 301 16.67 -1.53 -16.66
C ASN A 301 16.76 -2.94 -16.06
N HIS A 302 15.64 -3.64 -15.89
CA HIS A 302 15.62 -5.00 -15.34
C HIS A 302 16.18 -6.06 -16.28
N GLU A 303 16.09 -5.87 -17.59
CA GLU A 303 16.79 -6.74 -18.54
C GLU A 303 18.31 -6.69 -18.33
N TYR A 304 18.88 -5.50 -18.10
CA TYR A 304 20.32 -5.34 -17.87
C TYR A 304 20.78 -5.95 -16.53
N PHE A 305 19.93 -5.96 -15.51
CA PHE A 305 20.19 -6.68 -14.26
C PHE A 305 20.08 -8.21 -14.42
N SER A 306 19.33 -8.66 -15.41
CA SER A 306 18.94 -10.06 -15.59
C SER A 306 19.65 -10.79 -16.73
N GLY A 307 20.55 -10.09 -17.44
CA GLY A 307 21.27 -10.61 -18.61
C GLY A 307 20.60 -10.23 -19.93
N ALA A 308 20.62 -8.94 -20.27
CA ALA A 308 19.86 -8.34 -21.38
C ALA A 308 20.01 -9.09 -22.71
N ARG A 309 21.24 -9.46 -23.10
CA ARG A 309 21.50 -10.19 -24.35
C ARG A 309 20.70 -11.50 -24.44
N GLN A 310 20.68 -12.29 -23.36
CA GLN A 310 19.94 -13.56 -23.33
C GLN A 310 18.44 -13.31 -23.42
N TRP A 311 17.93 -12.27 -22.74
CA TRP A 311 16.52 -11.92 -22.78
C TRP A 311 16.07 -11.42 -24.15
N VAL A 312 16.86 -10.59 -24.80
CA VAL A 312 16.63 -10.14 -26.19
C VAL A 312 16.56 -11.33 -27.14
N GLU A 313 17.47 -12.30 -27.01
CA GLU A 313 17.45 -13.54 -27.79
C GLU A 313 16.19 -14.38 -27.49
N GLU A 314 15.80 -14.48 -26.23
CA GLU A 314 14.64 -15.25 -25.80
C GLU A 314 13.32 -14.64 -26.28
N VAL A 315 13.12 -13.33 -26.14
CA VAL A 315 11.89 -12.68 -26.65
C VAL A 315 11.81 -12.77 -28.18
N ARG A 316 12.95 -12.72 -28.88
CA ARG A 316 13.03 -12.96 -30.33
C ARG A 316 12.62 -14.39 -30.68
N ARG A 317 13.08 -15.39 -29.91
CA ARG A 317 12.65 -16.79 -30.04
C ARG A 317 11.14 -16.97 -29.78
N LEU A 318 10.58 -16.17 -28.88
CA LEU A 318 9.14 -16.14 -28.60
C LEU A 318 8.32 -15.38 -29.65
N GLY A 319 8.96 -14.81 -30.69
CA GLY A 319 8.27 -14.15 -31.80
C GLY A 319 8.03 -12.65 -31.63
N LEU A 320 8.65 -12.00 -30.62
CA LEU A 320 8.67 -10.55 -30.52
C LEU A 320 9.82 -9.99 -31.37
N HIS A 321 9.72 -8.71 -31.73
CA HIS A 321 10.72 -7.98 -32.50
C HIS A 321 11.44 -6.96 -31.59
N PRO A 322 12.63 -7.28 -31.06
CA PRO A 322 13.44 -6.30 -30.33
C PRO A 322 13.85 -5.13 -31.23
N LEU A 323 13.62 -3.91 -30.76
CA LEU A 323 14.08 -2.66 -31.38
C LEU A 323 15.30 -2.14 -30.60
N GLU A 324 16.47 -2.72 -30.87
CA GLU A 324 17.73 -2.38 -30.21
C GLU A 324 18.38 -1.16 -30.88
N ASN A 325 18.00 0.05 -30.45
CA ASN A 325 18.37 1.32 -31.11
C ASN A 325 18.07 1.26 -32.63
N ALA A 326 16.83 0.89 -32.95
CA ALA A 326 16.42 0.55 -34.31
C ALA A 326 15.00 1.06 -34.62
N ARG A 327 14.70 1.17 -35.91
CA ARG A 327 13.40 1.59 -36.44
C ARG A 327 12.87 0.56 -37.43
N THR A 328 11.55 0.45 -37.45
CA THR A 328 10.81 -0.16 -38.57
C THR A 328 9.75 0.81 -39.07
N GLU A 329 9.54 0.83 -40.37
CA GLU A 329 8.44 1.58 -40.97
C GLU A 329 7.14 0.76 -40.88
N LEU A 330 6.07 1.40 -40.45
CA LEU A 330 4.71 0.85 -40.47
C LEU A 330 3.86 1.62 -41.49
N PRO A 331 2.67 1.10 -41.86
CA PRO A 331 1.73 1.83 -42.69
C PRO A 331 1.30 3.13 -41.99
N GLY A 332 1.86 4.25 -42.43
CA GLY A 332 1.51 5.61 -42.02
C GLY A 332 2.37 6.25 -40.92
N PHE A 333 3.23 5.51 -40.23
CA PHE A 333 4.14 6.06 -39.22
C PHE A 333 5.37 5.16 -39.04
N ASP A 334 6.38 5.67 -38.36
CA ASP A 334 7.59 4.93 -38.01
C ASP A 334 7.51 4.48 -36.56
N LEU A 335 7.85 3.22 -36.30
CA LEU A 335 8.04 2.70 -34.95
C LEU A 335 9.53 2.57 -34.68
N ALA A 336 10.01 3.32 -33.71
CA ALA A 336 11.39 3.26 -33.26
C ALA A 336 11.47 2.70 -31.83
N GLY A 337 12.62 2.15 -31.48
CA GLY A 337 12.94 1.77 -30.12
C GLY A 337 14.39 2.07 -29.79
N VAL A 338 14.63 2.50 -28.55
CA VAL A 338 15.97 2.70 -27.99
C VAL A 338 16.17 1.83 -26.77
N ASN A 339 17.41 1.45 -26.52
CA ASN A 339 17.79 0.70 -25.34
C ASN A 339 17.59 1.53 -24.06
N ASP A 340 17.44 0.85 -22.92
CA ASP A 340 17.38 1.49 -21.61
C ASP A 340 18.70 2.19 -21.24
N VAL A 341 18.60 3.27 -20.46
CA VAL A 341 19.74 4.03 -19.93
C VAL A 341 20.72 3.14 -19.14
N GLN A 342 20.22 2.13 -18.43
CA GLN A 342 21.05 1.16 -17.71
C GLN A 342 22.03 0.41 -18.63
N GLY A 343 21.72 0.32 -19.93
CA GLY A 343 22.58 -0.26 -20.94
C GLY A 343 23.90 0.49 -21.16
N GLU A 344 24.01 1.76 -20.76
CA GLU A 344 25.26 2.53 -20.82
C GLU A 344 26.39 1.84 -20.06
N SER A 345 26.08 1.23 -18.91
CA SER A 345 27.04 0.47 -18.10
C SER A 345 27.65 -0.74 -18.82
N GLN A 346 27.05 -1.17 -19.92
CA GLN A 346 27.49 -2.30 -20.75
C GLN A 346 27.87 -1.85 -22.18
N GLY A 347 27.96 -0.53 -22.43
CA GLY A 347 28.24 0.01 -23.77
C GLY A 347 27.08 -0.16 -24.77
N GLN A 348 25.87 -0.36 -24.27
CA GLN A 348 24.65 -0.62 -25.05
C GLN A 348 23.52 0.34 -24.67
N GLY A 349 23.87 1.59 -24.29
CA GLY A 349 22.90 2.61 -23.94
C GLY A 349 22.01 3.04 -25.10
N PRO A 350 21.07 3.97 -24.85
CA PRO A 350 20.23 4.54 -25.89
C PRO A 350 21.07 5.23 -26.97
N ASP A 351 20.75 4.98 -28.23
CA ASP A 351 21.37 5.61 -29.40
C ASP A 351 20.26 6.09 -30.34
N PHE A 352 19.89 7.36 -30.19
CA PHE A 352 18.79 7.97 -30.94
C PHE A 352 19.18 8.26 -32.39
N ASP A 353 20.43 8.66 -32.63
CA ASP A 353 20.94 8.90 -33.99
C ASP A 353 20.88 7.61 -34.82
N ARG A 354 21.27 6.48 -34.22
CA ARG A 354 21.15 5.17 -34.89
C ARG A 354 19.71 4.76 -35.14
N ALA A 355 18.80 5.03 -34.20
CA ALA A 355 17.39 4.64 -34.36
C ALA A 355 16.63 5.56 -35.33
N LEU A 356 16.95 6.85 -35.37
CA LEU A 356 16.10 7.89 -35.97
C LEU A 356 16.80 8.74 -37.04
N GLY A 357 18.12 8.67 -37.18
CA GLY A 357 18.91 9.64 -37.93
C GLY A 357 18.64 9.68 -39.44
N ASP A 358 18.22 8.56 -40.03
CA ASP A 358 17.91 8.41 -41.46
C ASP A 358 16.39 8.42 -41.76
N ARG A 359 15.53 8.76 -40.78
CA ARG A 359 14.07 8.77 -40.97
C ARG A 359 13.61 9.98 -41.79
N ASP A 360 12.46 9.83 -42.46
CA ASP A 360 11.74 10.99 -43.01
C ASP A 360 11.06 11.78 -41.87
N PRO A 361 11.48 13.04 -41.60
CA PRO A 361 10.92 13.82 -40.51
C PRO A 361 9.46 14.25 -40.74
N LEU A 362 8.93 14.09 -41.95
CA LEU A 362 7.53 14.37 -42.27
C LEU A 362 6.59 13.23 -41.87
N ARG A 363 7.11 12.02 -41.65
CA ARG A 363 6.35 10.89 -41.13
C ARG A 363 6.19 10.99 -39.61
N ALA A 364 5.01 10.61 -39.12
CA ALA A 364 4.81 10.45 -37.68
C ALA A 364 5.78 9.39 -37.12
N CYS A 365 6.32 9.61 -35.93
CA CYS A 365 7.15 8.63 -35.25
C CYS A 365 6.65 8.35 -33.84
N VAL A 366 6.44 7.06 -33.57
CA VAL A 366 6.17 6.51 -32.24
C VAL A 366 7.46 5.84 -31.74
N LEU A 367 7.97 6.29 -30.60
CA LEU A 367 9.16 5.78 -29.95
C LEU A 367 8.78 4.89 -28.77
N LEU A 368 9.37 3.71 -28.69
CA LEU A 368 9.41 2.88 -27.49
C LEU A 368 10.69 3.20 -26.72
N ALA A 369 10.55 3.73 -25.50
CA ALA A 369 11.65 4.00 -24.60
C ALA A 369 11.19 3.72 -23.18
N HIS A 370 11.87 2.82 -22.47
CA HIS A 370 11.36 2.33 -21.20
C HIS A 370 11.21 3.44 -20.16
N GLN A 371 12.23 4.29 -19.98
CA GLN A 371 12.20 5.32 -18.96
C GLN A 371 11.63 6.65 -19.48
N PRO A 372 10.69 7.28 -18.75
CA PRO A 372 10.16 8.60 -19.10
C PRO A 372 11.22 9.69 -19.27
N VAL A 373 12.36 9.60 -18.56
CA VAL A 373 13.45 10.59 -18.62
C VAL A 373 14.05 10.76 -20.02
N GLN A 374 13.91 9.76 -20.88
CA GLN A 374 14.39 9.79 -22.27
C GLN A 374 13.60 10.79 -23.16
N ILE A 375 12.50 11.36 -22.64
CA ILE A 375 11.66 12.32 -23.36
C ILE A 375 12.42 13.54 -23.90
N HIS A 376 13.46 13.99 -23.21
CA HIS A 376 14.24 15.14 -23.66
C HIS A 376 15.02 14.85 -24.93
N GLU A 377 15.52 13.63 -25.12
CA GLU A 377 16.14 13.20 -26.38
C GLU A 377 15.09 12.98 -27.47
N ALA A 378 13.94 12.40 -27.14
CA ALA A 378 12.84 12.22 -28.07
C ALA A 378 12.38 13.57 -28.68
N VAL A 379 12.29 14.61 -27.86
CA VAL A 379 11.99 15.99 -28.29
C VAL A 379 13.07 16.50 -29.27
N ARG A 380 14.36 16.34 -28.94
CA ARG A 380 15.47 16.77 -29.82
C ARG A 380 15.45 16.09 -31.19
N HIS A 381 15.00 14.84 -31.24
CA HIS A 381 14.90 14.07 -32.47
C HIS A 381 13.53 14.21 -33.17
N GLY A 382 12.65 15.09 -32.69
CA GLY A 382 11.35 15.40 -33.30
C GLY A 382 10.36 14.24 -33.30
N VAL A 383 10.45 13.34 -32.33
CA VAL A 383 9.50 12.23 -32.12
C VAL A 383 8.11 12.79 -31.82
N ASP A 384 7.05 12.18 -32.35
CA ASP A 384 5.68 12.65 -32.14
C ASP A 384 5.07 12.07 -30.84
N LEU A 385 5.37 10.81 -30.54
CA LEU A 385 4.90 10.11 -29.34
C LEU A 385 5.96 9.18 -28.77
N GLN A 386 6.32 9.34 -27.50
CA GLN A 386 7.06 8.35 -26.72
C GLN A 386 6.10 7.53 -25.85
N LEU A 387 6.29 6.21 -25.86
CA LEU A 387 5.62 5.25 -24.99
C LEU A 387 6.63 4.72 -23.97
N SER A 388 6.28 4.81 -22.68
CA SER A 388 7.15 4.46 -21.55
C SER A 388 6.43 3.70 -20.43
N GLY A 389 7.20 3.08 -19.54
CA GLY A 389 6.77 2.40 -18.31
C GLY A 389 7.57 2.92 -17.11
N HIS A 390 8.23 2.02 -16.37
CA HIS A 390 9.28 2.27 -15.37
C HIS A 390 8.81 2.85 -14.01
N THR A 391 7.83 3.75 -14.01
CA THR A 391 7.46 4.49 -12.79
C THR A 391 6.56 3.68 -11.86
N HIS A 392 5.90 2.65 -12.40
CA HIS A 392 4.80 1.91 -11.78
C HIS A 392 3.65 2.79 -11.24
N GLY A 393 3.55 4.05 -11.67
CA GLY A 393 2.69 5.05 -11.01
C GLY A 393 3.02 5.29 -9.53
N GLY A 394 4.21 4.89 -9.06
CA GLY A 394 4.62 4.91 -7.66
C GLY A 394 4.07 3.77 -6.81
N GLN A 395 3.70 2.63 -7.41
CA GLN A 395 3.25 1.32 -6.88
C GLN A 395 2.58 1.29 -5.48
N LEU A 396 3.27 1.71 -4.43
CA LEU A 396 2.81 1.77 -3.05
C LEU A 396 2.67 3.22 -2.61
N TRP A 397 1.46 3.79 -2.59
CA TRP A 397 1.26 5.13 -2.02
C TRP A 397 1.84 5.22 -0.59
N PRO A 398 2.61 6.28 -0.25
CA PRO A 398 2.82 7.54 -0.99
C PRO A 398 4.01 7.55 -1.98
N GLY A 399 4.50 6.42 -2.44
CA GLY A 399 5.61 6.28 -3.40
C GLY A 399 5.44 7.06 -4.71
N SER A 400 4.21 7.41 -5.10
CA SER A 400 3.93 8.33 -6.22
C SER A 400 4.58 9.70 -6.06
N LEU A 401 4.79 10.19 -4.83
CA LEU A 401 5.48 11.45 -4.58
C LEU A 401 6.98 11.35 -4.89
N LEU A 402 7.60 10.21 -4.56
CA LEU A 402 9.00 9.95 -4.90
C LEU A 402 9.17 9.75 -6.40
N ALA A 403 8.25 9.00 -7.02
CA ALA A 403 8.24 8.83 -8.48
C ALA A 403 8.12 10.18 -9.20
N ALA A 404 7.26 11.08 -8.73
CA ALA A 404 7.09 12.43 -9.28
C ALA A 404 8.33 13.32 -9.13
N ALA A 405 9.12 13.12 -8.07
CA ALA A 405 10.36 13.85 -7.88
C ALA A 405 11.51 13.32 -8.77
N ALA A 406 11.45 12.05 -9.17
CA ALA A 406 12.51 11.38 -9.93
C ALA A 406 12.25 11.30 -11.45
N ASN A 407 11.01 11.52 -11.90
CA ASN A 407 10.62 11.35 -13.30
C ASN A 407 9.84 12.57 -13.81
N PRO A 408 9.98 12.91 -15.10
CA PRO A 408 9.27 14.04 -15.70
C PRO A 408 7.75 13.83 -15.69
N THR A 409 7.30 12.60 -15.92
CA THR A 409 5.89 12.20 -15.88
C THR A 409 5.76 10.89 -15.11
N VAL A 410 4.82 10.82 -14.16
CA VAL A 410 4.58 9.60 -13.37
C VAL A 410 3.68 8.62 -14.10
N ALA A 411 2.56 9.05 -14.67
CA ALA A 411 1.63 8.17 -15.38
C ALA A 411 0.67 8.99 -16.23
N GLY A 412 0.22 8.44 -17.35
CA GLY A 412 -0.73 9.09 -18.25
C GLY A 412 -0.05 9.80 -19.42
N LEU A 413 -0.84 10.62 -20.14
CA LEU A 413 -0.41 11.35 -21.32
C LEU A 413 -0.04 12.79 -20.93
N GLU A 414 1.17 13.20 -21.26
CA GLU A 414 1.66 14.57 -21.11
C GLU A 414 2.33 15.05 -22.40
N ARG A 415 2.55 16.36 -22.51
CA ARG A 415 3.08 16.99 -23.72
C ARG A 415 4.33 17.81 -23.45
N TYR A 416 5.34 17.60 -24.27
CA TYR A 416 6.67 18.21 -24.22
C TYR A 416 6.94 18.88 -25.57
N GLY A 417 6.45 20.11 -25.73
CA GLY A 417 6.44 20.79 -27.03
C GLY A 417 5.54 20.05 -28.04
N ASP A 418 6.11 19.64 -29.17
CA ASP A 418 5.39 18.86 -30.18
C ASP A 418 5.37 17.35 -29.90
N THR A 419 6.28 16.86 -29.04
CA THR A 419 6.32 15.46 -28.61
C THR A 419 5.32 15.21 -27.49
N GLN A 420 4.62 14.09 -27.54
CA GLN A 420 3.80 13.59 -26.44
C GLN A 420 4.49 12.43 -25.74
N LEU A 421 4.29 12.30 -24.44
CA LEU A 421 4.79 11.20 -23.62
C LEU A 421 3.61 10.47 -22.99
N TYR A 422 3.50 9.18 -23.23
CA TYR A 422 2.58 8.32 -22.50
C TYR A 422 3.34 7.38 -21.56
N VAL A 423 3.04 7.45 -20.26
CA VAL A 423 3.62 6.58 -19.24
C VAL A 423 2.55 5.62 -18.71
N SER A 424 2.71 4.33 -18.97
CA SER A 424 1.89 3.26 -18.39
C SER A 424 2.23 3.09 -16.91
N ARG A 425 1.28 2.60 -16.10
CA ARG A 425 1.59 2.19 -14.72
C ARG A 425 2.20 0.81 -14.66
N GLY A 426 2.35 0.10 -15.77
CA GLY A 426 2.87 -1.26 -15.81
C GLY A 426 1.82 -2.31 -15.49
N ALA A 427 2.04 -3.51 -16.01
CA ALA A 427 1.09 -4.62 -15.90
C ALA A 427 1.27 -5.44 -14.60
N GLY A 428 2.51 -5.62 -14.16
CA GLY A 428 2.91 -6.43 -13.00
C GLY A 428 3.20 -5.60 -11.76
N ALA A 429 4.09 -6.08 -10.90
CA ALA A 429 4.57 -5.34 -9.73
C ALA A 429 6.01 -5.73 -9.45
N TRP A 430 6.84 -4.77 -9.06
CA TRP A 430 8.24 -4.99 -8.73
C TRP A 430 8.45 -5.12 -7.21
N GLY A 431 9.17 -6.16 -6.77
CA GLY A 431 9.37 -6.47 -5.35
C GLY A 431 8.07 -6.87 -4.66
N PRO A 432 7.48 -6.03 -3.78
CA PRO A 432 6.16 -6.32 -3.21
C PRO A 432 5.09 -6.53 -4.26
N PRO A 433 4.37 -7.66 -4.25
CA PRO A 433 3.30 -7.93 -5.21
C PRO A 433 2.03 -7.16 -4.84
N THR A 434 2.15 -5.88 -4.46
CA THR A 434 1.10 -5.04 -3.89
C THR A 434 1.08 -3.72 -4.64
N ARG A 435 -0.11 -3.27 -5.07
CA ARG A 435 -0.32 -1.93 -5.63
C ARG A 435 -1.38 -1.17 -4.85
N VAL A 436 -1.11 0.08 -4.46
CA VAL A 436 -2.02 0.95 -3.72
C VAL A 436 -1.93 2.36 -4.28
N GLY A 437 -3.04 2.88 -4.80
CA GLY A 437 -3.09 4.18 -5.49
C GLY A 437 -2.49 4.17 -6.90
N ALA A 438 -1.97 3.02 -7.37
CA ALA A 438 -1.37 2.86 -8.68
C ALA A 438 -1.78 1.52 -9.33
N PRO A 439 -3.07 1.36 -9.71
CA PRO A 439 -3.56 0.12 -10.30
C PRO A 439 -2.77 -0.24 -11.57
N SER A 440 -2.45 -1.51 -11.75
CA SER A 440 -1.74 -1.98 -12.93
C SER A 440 -2.63 -1.88 -14.18
N ASP A 441 -1.99 -1.58 -15.31
CA ASP A 441 -2.69 -1.40 -16.57
C ASP A 441 -1.97 -2.01 -17.79
N ILE A 442 -2.79 -2.35 -18.77
CA ILE A 442 -2.42 -2.42 -20.19
C ILE A 442 -3.18 -1.28 -20.85
N THR A 443 -2.50 -0.49 -21.67
CA THR A 443 -3.14 0.66 -22.33
C THR A 443 -3.24 0.45 -23.82
N VAL A 444 -4.44 0.57 -24.37
CA VAL A 444 -4.65 0.69 -25.81
C VAL A 444 -4.56 2.17 -26.18
N ILE A 445 -3.47 2.53 -26.84
CA ILE A 445 -3.28 3.83 -27.45
C ILE A 445 -3.92 3.80 -28.83
N GLN A 446 -4.95 4.62 -29.04
CA GLN A 446 -5.54 4.84 -30.35
C GLN A 446 -4.92 6.10 -30.95
N LEU A 447 -4.18 5.95 -32.04
CA LEU A 447 -3.64 7.09 -32.77
C LEU A 447 -4.76 7.80 -33.52
N ALA A 448 -4.79 9.12 -33.43
CA ALA A 448 -5.75 9.97 -34.15
C ALA A 448 -5.02 10.90 -35.11
N SER A 449 -5.46 10.94 -36.36
CA SER A 449 -4.94 11.84 -37.37
C SER A 449 -5.59 13.21 -37.20
N ARG A 450 -4.78 14.27 -37.14
CA ARG A 450 -5.31 15.64 -37.20
C ARG A 450 -5.72 16.06 -38.61
N GLN A 451 -5.52 15.19 -39.59
CA GLN A 451 -5.88 15.43 -40.97
C GLN A 451 -7.29 14.90 -41.27
N ALA A 452 -7.83 14.02 -40.42
CA ALA A 452 -9.11 13.31 -40.61
C ALA A 452 -10.32 14.23 -40.75
#